data_AF-A0A256ZXQ6-F1
#
_entry.id   AF-A0A256ZXQ6-F1
#
_cell.length_a   1.000
_cell.length_b   1.000
_cell.length_c   1.000
_cell.angle_alpha   90.00
_cell.angle_beta   90.00
_cell.angle_gamma   90.00
#
_symmetry.space_group_name_H-M   'P 1'
#
loop_
_entity.id
_entity.type
_entity.pdbx_description
1 polymer ?
#
loop_
_entity_poly.entity_id
_entity_poly.type
_entity_poly.pdbx_seq_one_letter_code
_entity_poly.pdbx_strand_id
1 'polypeptide(L)'
;MIVKRKLGKYVIIALPVRTSYWKPRESFLPKVCRKLKGKVSHGDIIVFSEKALSVALNNIYDEGAIKPRLIHKVMAFLIMNVLWGFVLGRIAKLKRETIEWIREIPINEVSAHKALSLKIGGLLQALKPSSEAGIDTSNIPYTYVSLPLTKCSIVEELRRALEKCLEKKVSVLIVDSDRVYVHRRLNLALASRETCLKHLRNYGALSYILGRTFRNTFYPRATPVMYSGIKIDLRLLLEVAEIADRARGVGAGRTVFEMARRFGVSVGEVTWEMLSSIPHYPIVIVKFIRKEPHRRNNAVKSRC
;
A
#
# COMPACT_ATOMS: atom_id res chain seq x y z
N MET A 1 -3.22 -3.05 -15.01
CA MET A 1 -4.37 -3.82 -15.56
C MET A 1 -5.67 -3.13 -15.17
N ILE A 2 -6.67 -3.03 -16.05
CA ILE A 2 -7.98 -2.50 -15.65
C ILE A 2 -8.67 -3.57 -14.79
N VAL A 3 -9.11 -3.19 -13.58
CA VAL A 3 -9.80 -4.11 -12.68
C VAL A 3 -11.26 -3.66 -12.56
N LYS A 4 -12.19 -4.61 -12.77
CA LYS A 4 -13.63 -4.39 -12.60
C LYS A 4 -14.15 -5.25 -11.46
N ARG A 5 -14.98 -4.69 -10.59
CA ARG A 5 -15.64 -5.45 -9.52
C ARG A 5 -17.09 -5.02 -9.34
N LYS A 6 -17.99 -5.99 -9.20
CA LYS A 6 -19.40 -5.74 -8.90
C LYS A 6 -19.58 -5.52 -7.40
N LEU A 7 -20.29 -4.47 -7.02
CA LEU A 7 -20.67 -4.18 -5.64
C LEU A 7 -22.13 -3.70 -5.61
N GLY A 8 -23.05 -4.61 -5.30
CA GLY A 8 -24.49 -4.34 -5.33
C GLY A 8 -24.95 -3.86 -6.72
N LYS A 9 -25.49 -2.63 -6.78
CA LYS A 9 -25.98 -1.97 -8.01
C LYS A 9 -24.89 -1.26 -8.82
N TYR A 10 -23.66 -1.19 -8.29
CA TYR A 10 -22.54 -0.50 -8.92
C TYR A 10 -21.51 -1.48 -9.47
N VAL A 11 -20.82 -1.05 -10.53
CA VAL A 11 -19.57 -1.64 -11.01
C VAL A 11 -18.47 -0.64 -10.71
N ILE A 12 -17.49 -1.07 -9.91
CA ILE A 12 -16.30 -0.30 -9.60
C ILE A 12 -15.25 -0.64 -10.66
N ILE A 13 -14.68 0.39 -11.29
CA ILE A 13 -13.61 0.24 -12.29
C ILE A 13 -12.38 0.99 -11.79
N ALA A 14 -11.25 0.30 -11.71
CA ALA A 14 -9.94 0.90 -11.46
C ALA A 14 -9.10 0.98 -12.74
N LEU A 15 -8.68 2.21 -13.04
CA LEU A 15 -7.91 2.58 -14.23
C LEU A 15 -6.52 3.07 -13.78
N PRO A 16 -5.47 2.22 -13.86
CA PRO A 16 -4.13 2.62 -13.48
C PRO A 16 -3.55 3.61 -14.50
N VAL A 17 -2.86 4.63 -14.00
CA VAL A 17 -2.29 5.70 -14.83
C VAL A 17 -0.78 5.53 -14.87
N ARG A 18 -0.25 5.26 -16.07
CA ARG A 18 1.19 5.14 -16.29
C ARG A 18 1.86 6.51 -16.20
N THR A 19 2.95 6.59 -15.44
CA THR A 19 3.82 7.77 -15.36
C THR A 19 5.29 7.39 -15.60
N SER A 20 6.17 8.38 -15.65
CA SER A 20 7.59 8.16 -15.37
C SER A 20 7.76 7.67 -13.93
N TYR A 21 8.88 7.01 -13.64
CA TYR A 21 9.24 6.68 -12.27
C TYR A 21 9.40 7.97 -11.47
N TRP A 22 8.80 8.03 -10.27
CA TRP A 22 8.91 9.21 -9.42
C TRP A 22 10.22 9.13 -8.64
N LYS A 23 11.05 10.16 -8.77
CA LYS A 23 12.32 10.30 -8.06
C LYS A 23 12.19 11.30 -6.90
N PRO A 24 13.13 11.29 -5.93
CA PRO A 24 13.13 12.25 -4.85
C PRO A 24 13.17 13.70 -5.34
N ARG A 25 12.41 14.58 -4.66
CA ARG A 25 12.29 16.03 -4.97
C ARG A 25 11.68 16.33 -6.34
N GLU A 26 11.05 15.36 -6.98
CA GLU A 26 10.40 15.57 -8.27
C GLU A 26 9.06 16.30 -8.11
N SER A 27 8.85 17.36 -8.89
CA SER A 27 7.56 18.04 -8.99
C SER A 27 6.55 17.15 -9.75
N PHE A 28 5.87 16.28 -9.00
CA PHE A 28 4.94 15.30 -9.56
C PHE A 28 3.59 15.91 -9.94
N LEU A 29 3.09 16.87 -9.17
CA LEU A 29 1.71 17.38 -9.29
C LEU A 29 1.38 17.93 -10.71
N PRO A 30 2.20 18.78 -11.35
CA PRO A 30 1.90 19.25 -12.71
C PRO A 30 1.85 18.11 -13.73
N LYS A 31 2.73 17.11 -13.61
CA LYS A 31 2.76 15.93 -14.48
C LYS A 31 1.50 15.09 -14.28
N VAL A 32 1.06 14.94 -13.03
CA VAL A 32 -0.18 14.25 -12.68
C VAL A 32 -1.40 14.95 -13.25
N CYS A 33 -1.54 16.26 -13.06
CA CYS A 33 -2.65 17.05 -13.60
C CYS A 33 -2.77 16.87 -15.12
N ARG A 34 -1.66 16.98 -15.86
CA ARG A 34 -1.64 16.74 -17.32
C ARG A 34 -2.08 15.33 -17.71
N LYS A 35 -1.67 14.30 -16.96
CA LYS A 35 -2.02 12.90 -17.26
C LYS A 35 -3.47 12.55 -16.93
N LEU A 36 -4.07 13.25 -15.96
CA LEU A 36 -5.44 13.04 -15.49
C LEU A 36 -6.48 13.90 -16.23
N LYS A 37 -6.07 15.02 -16.84
CA LYS A 37 -6.95 15.89 -17.63
C LYS A 37 -7.66 15.08 -18.73
N GLY A 38 -8.97 15.25 -18.84
CA GLY A 38 -9.83 14.52 -19.78
C GLY A 38 -10.16 13.06 -19.40
N LYS A 39 -9.57 12.49 -18.33
CA LYS A 39 -9.84 11.12 -17.87
C LYS A 39 -10.66 11.05 -16.59
N VAL A 40 -10.63 12.13 -15.81
CA VAL A 40 -11.29 12.25 -14.51
C VAL A 40 -12.61 13.00 -14.66
N SER A 41 -13.63 12.53 -13.96
CA SER A 41 -14.98 13.08 -13.92
C SER A 41 -15.32 13.49 -12.47
N HIS A 42 -16.38 14.31 -12.31
CA HIS A 42 -16.87 14.65 -10.97
C HIS A 42 -17.27 13.38 -10.21
N GLY A 43 -16.86 13.29 -8.94
CA GLY A 43 -17.16 12.16 -8.06
C GLY A 43 -16.19 10.98 -8.16
N ASP A 44 -15.23 11.00 -9.09
CA ASP A 44 -14.18 9.98 -9.16
C ASP A 44 -13.27 10.01 -7.92
N ILE A 45 -12.72 8.85 -7.56
CA ILE A 45 -11.70 8.73 -6.53
C ILE A 45 -10.33 8.56 -7.20
N ILE A 46 -9.40 9.47 -6.93
CA ILE A 46 -8.01 9.38 -7.38
C ILE A 46 -7.21 8.72 -6.26
N VAL A 47 -6.70 7.52 -6.52
CA VAL A 47 -5.95 6.73 -5.55
C VAL A 47 -4.45 6.86 -5.81
N PHE A 48 -3.68 7.24 -4.79
CA PHE A 48 -2.23 7.34 -4.84
C PHE A 48 -1.56 6.22 -4.03
N SER A 49 -0.39 5.78 -4.48
CA SER A 49 0.52 4.98 -3.65
C SER A 49 1.19 5.87 -2.61
N GLU A 50 1.11 5.49 -1.34
CA GLU A 50 1.83 6.19 -0.27
C GLU A 50 3.34 6.22 -0.54
N LYS A 51 3.94 5.05 -0.85
CA LYS A 51 5.35 4.93 -1.21
C LYS A 51 5.78 5.93 -2.28
N ALA A 52 5.04 6.00 -3.38
CA ALA A 52 5.39 6.92 -4.48
C ALA A 52 5.33 8.38 -4.01
N LEU A 53 4.32 8.75 -3.23
CA LEU A 53 4.23 10.09 -2.63
C LEU A 53 5.39 10.35 -1.67
N SER A 54 5.72 9.42 -0.78
CA SER A 54 6.86 9.54 0.14
C SER A 54 8.17 9.74 -0.63
N VAL A 55 8.40 8.98 -1.70
CA VAL A 55 9.59 9.17 -2.56
C VAL A 55 9.58 10.57 -3.19
N ALA A 56 8.51 10.98 -3.86
CA ALA A 56 8.44 12.28 -4.53
C ALA A 56 8.60 13.46 -3.56
N LEU A 57 8.06 13.34 -2.34
CA LEU A 57 8.18 14.32 -1.26
C LEU A 57 9.55 14.28 -0.55
N ASN A 58 10.50 13.46 -1.03
CA ASN A 58 11.81 13.24 -0.40
C ASN A 58 11.71 12.76 1.07
N ASN A 59 10.63 12.05 1.40
CA ASN A 59 10.41 11.37 2.67
C ASN A 59 10.99 9.94 2.59
N ILE A 60 12.28 9.87 2.29
CA ILE A 60 13.07 8.64 2.21
C ILE A 60 14.22 8.69 3.20
N TYR A 61 14.72 7.54 3.59
CA TYR A 61 15.87 7.42 4.49
C TYR A 61 16.84 6.36 3.98
N ASP A 62 18.12 6.55 4.27
CA ASP A 62 19.17 5.59 3.93
C ASP A 62 19.47 4.68 5.12
N GLU A 63 19.05 3.42 5.05
CA GLU A 63 19.35 2.44 6.10
C GLU A 63 20.84 2.09 6.15
N GLY A 64 21.59 2.29 5.06
CA GLY A 64 23.04 2.11 5.02
C GLY A 64 23.79 3.09 5.93
N ALA A 65 23.18 4.22 6.26
CA ALA A 65 23.73 5.19 7.23
C ALA A 65 23.55 4.73 8.69
N ILE A 66 22.72 3.71 8.96
CA ILE A 66 22.47 3.23 10.31
C ILE A 66 23.59 2.29 10.72
N LYS A 67 24.24 2.61 11.84
CA LYS A 67 25.21 1.71 12.51
C LYS A 67 24.53 1.00 13.68
N PRO A 68 23.98 -0.21 13.48
CA PRO A 68 23.26 -0.91 14.53
C PRO A 68 24.20 -1.33 15.67
N ARG A 69 23.91 -0.83 16.88
CA ARG A 69 24.52 -1.29 18.14
C ARG A 69 24.27 -2.78 18.38
N LEU A 70 25.08 -3.39 19.25
CA LEU A 70 24.97 -4.80 19.63
C LEU A 70 23.55 -5.19 20.10
N ILE A 71 22.90 -4.33 20.88
CA ILE A 71 21.52 -4.55 21.34
C ILE A 71 20.53 -4.70 20.18
N HIS A 72 20.68 -3.92 19.11
CA HIS A 72 19.82 -4.03 17.93
C HIS A 72 20.08 -5.33 17.17
N LYS A 73 21.34 -5.79 17.12
CA LYS A 73 21.71 -7.07 16.49
C LYS A 73 21.12 -8.26 17.27
N VAL A 74 21.25 -8.26 18.59
CA VAL A 74 20.66 -9.28 19.47
C VAL A 74 19.14 -9.29 19.34
N MET A 75 18.51 -8.11 19.41
CA MET A 75 17.06 -7.96 19.25
C MET A 75 16.60 -8.46 17.87
N ALA A 76 17.29 -8.08 16.79
CA ALA A 76 16.98 -8.52 15.44
C ALA A 76 17.07 -10.05 15.30
N PHE A 77 18.13 -10.67 15.81
CA PHE A 77 18.32 -12.12 15.78
C PHE A 77 17.21 -12.86 16.55
N LEU A 78 16.92 -12.42 17.79
CA LEU A 78 15.90 -13.06 18.62
C LEU A 78 14.49 -12.90 18.03
N ILE A 79 14.15 -11.72 17.51
CA ILE A 79 12.83 -11.48 16.92
C ILE A 79 12.69 -12.21 15.59
N MET A 80 13.63 -12.00 14.66
CA MET A 80 13.49 -12.50 13.29
C MET A 80 13.87 -13.97 13.22
N ASN A 81 15.16 -14.28 13.37
CA ASN A 81 15.69 -15.61 13.10
C ASN A 81 15.13 -16.67 14.07
N VAL A 82 14.88 -16.29 15.33
CA VAL A 82 14.35 -17.22 16.35
C VAL A 82 12.82 -17.17 16.43
N LEU A 83 12.25 -16.08 16.95
CA LEU A 83 10.83 -16.00 17.28
C LEU A 83 9.94 -16.13 16.03
N TRP A 84 10.19 -15.34 14.99
CA TRP A 84 9.47 -15.47 13.72
C TRP A 84 9.89 -16.70 12.92
N GLY A 85 11.18 -17.04 12.91
CA GLY A 85 11.71 -18.18 12.18
C GLY A 85 11.16 -19.54 12.65
N PHE A 86 10.86 -19.73 13.94
CA PHE A 86 10.46 -21.04 14.46
C PHE A 86 9.04 -21.09 15.04
N VAL A 87 8.54 -19.97 15.59
CA VAL A 87 7.29 -19.95 16.35
C VAL A 87 6.22 -19.13 15.64
N LEU A 88 6.37 -17.80 15.62
CA LEU A 88 5.32 -16.89 15.13
C LEU A 88 5.09 -17.02 13.63
N GLY A 89 6.11 -17.37 12.84
CA GLY A 89 5.96 -17.59 11.40
C GLY A 89 4.98 -18.73 11.09
N ARG A 90 5.03 -19.81 11.88
CA ARG A 90 4.09 -20.95 11.74
C ARG A 90 2.69 -20.57 12.22
N ILE A 91 2.57 -19.88 13.36
CA ILE A 91 1.28 -19.42 13.91
C ILE A 91 0.58 -18.46 12.93
N ALA A 92 1.31 -17.49 12.37
CA ALA A 92 0.82 -16.55 11.36
C ALA A 92 0.68 -17.18 9.96
N LYS A 93 0.93 -18.49 9.83
CA LYS A 93 0.80 -19.26 8.59
C LYS A 93 1.57 -18.63 7.43
N LEU A 94 2.78 -18.12 7.70
CA LEU A 94 3.66 -17.58 6.68
C LEU A 94 4.05 -18.70 5.69
N LYS A 95 4.40 -18.32 4.47
CA LYS A 95 4.86 -19.30 3.48
C LYS A 95 6.20 -19.89 3.92
N ARG A 96 6.48 -21.13 3.52
CA ARG A 96 7.70 -21.83 3.90
C ARG A 96 8.95 -21.05 3.47
N GLU A 97 8.95 -20.54 2.24
CA GLU A 97 10.06 -19.76 1.68
C GLU A 97 10.28 -18.46 2.47
N THR A 98 9.20 -17.84 2.99
CA THR A 98 9.31 -16.67 3.85
C THR A 98 9.93 -17.02 5.20
N ILE A 99 9.59 -18.17 5.78
CA ILE A 99 10.13 -18.61 7.07
C ILE A 99 11.62 -18.96 6.94
N GLU A 100 12.00 -19.68 5.88
CA GLU A 100 13.40 -20.02 5.57
C GLU A 100 14.22 -18.75 5.41
N TRP A 101 13.72 -17.78 4.64
CA TRP A 101 14.36 -16.48 4.50
C TRP A 101 14.50 -15.73 5.83
N ILE A 102 13.45 -15.69 6.67
CA ILE A 102 13.52 -15.04 8.00
C ILE A 102 14.62 -15.66 8.88
N ARG A 103 14.97 -16.93 8.69
CA ARG A 103 16.03 -17.61 9.46
C ARG A 103 17.43 -17.27 8.95
N GLU A 104 17.57 -17.03 7.66
CA GLU A 104 18.87 -16.82 6.99
C GLU A 104 19.19 -15.35 6.74
N ILE A 105 18.26 -14.45 7.02
CA ILE A 105 18.39 -13.01 6.76
C ILE A 105 19.63 -12.40 7.43
N PRO A 106 20.42 -11.58 6.72
CA PRO A 106 21.64 -10.98 7.28
C PRO A 106 21.36 -10.05 8.46
N ILE A 107 21.91 -10.37 9.64
CA ILE A 107 21.64 -9.66 10.89
C ILE A 107 21.98 -8.16 10.82
N ASN A 108 23.03 -7.77 10.10
CA ASN A 108 23.40 -6.35 9.99
C ASN A 108 22.29 -5.54 9.30
N GLU A 109 21.77 -6.02 8.16
CA GLU A 109 20.69 -5.37 7.43
C GLU A 109 19.40 -5.35 8.25
N VAL A 110 19.01 -6.49 8.84
CA VAL A 110 17.82 -6.56 9.70
C VAL A 110 17.92 -5.62 10.88
N SER A 111 19.07 -5.58 11.53
CA SER A 111 19.24 -4.77 12.74
C SER A 111 19.19 -3.27 12.43
N ALA A 112 19.64 -2.84 11.26
CA ALA A 112 19.45 -1.46 10.79
C ALA A 112 17.95 -1.16 10.61
N HIS A 113 17.24 -2.02 9.87
CA HIS A 113 15.79 -1.88 9.64
C HIS A 113 15.01 -1.88 10.96
N LYS A 114 15.28 -2.83 11.86
CA LYS A 114 14.64 -2.93 13.18
C LYS A 114 14.90 -1.70 14.05
N ALA A 115 16.11 -1.15 14.02
CA ALA A 115 16.42 0.07 14.75
C ALA A 115 15.62 1.26 14.21
N LEU A 116 15.49 1.39 12.89
CA LEU A 116 14.66 2.42 12.27
C LEU A 116 13.17 2.23 12.60
N SER A 117 12.65 1.01 12.45
CA SER A 117 11.27 0.64 12.79
C SER A 117 10.93 0.93 14.25
N LEU A 118 11.87 0.65 15.17
CA LEU A 118 11.71 0.95 16.59
C LEU A 118 11.64 2.46 16.83
N LYS A 119 12.48 3.25 16.15
CA LYS A 119 12.49 4.71 16.27
C LYS A 119 11.21 5.36 15.72
N ILE A 120 10.67 4.84 14.62
CA ILE A 120 9.52 5.44 13.93
C ILE A 120 8.19 4.96 14.51
N GLY A 121 8.02 3.65 14.72
CA GLY A 121 6.75 3.06 15.11
C GLY A 121 6.71 2.45 16.51
N GLY A 122 7.82 2.48 17.25
CA GLY A 122 7.94 1.88 18.57
C GLY A 122 8.02 0.36 18.56
N LEU A 123 8.06 -0.21 19.76
CA LEU A 123 8.35 -1.64 19.99
C LEU A 123 7.36 -2.56 19.27
N LEU A 124 6.05 -2.28 19.39
CA LEU A 124 5.02 -3.14 18.77
C LEU A 124 5.11 -3.17 17.24
N GLN A 125 5.64 -2.12 16.62
CA GLN A 125 5.85 -2.09 15.16
C GLN A 125 7.13 -2.83 14.77
N ALA A 126 8.22 -2.65 15.53
CA ALA A 126 9.49 -3.34 15.33
C ALA A 126 9.42 -4.86 15.58
N LEU A 127 8.45 -5.33 16.37
CA LEU A 127 8.23 -6.76 16.62
C LEU A 127 7.65 -7.54 15.43
N LYS A 128 7.14 -6.87 14.39
CA LYS A 128 6.58 -7.55 13.20
C LYS A 128 7.68 -8.19 12.34
N PRO A 129 7.35 -9.14 11.45
CA PRO A 129 8.32 -9.70 10.51
C PRO A 129 8.38 -8.91 9.19
N SER A 130 7.41 -8.03 8.96
CA SER A 130 7.22 -7.26 7.73
C SER A 130 6.28 -6.08 7.98
N SER A 131 6.25 -5.13 7.04
CA SER A 131 5.38 -3.95 7.08
C SER A 131 5.61 -3.08 8.31
N GLU A 132 6.83 -3.01 8.81
CA GLU A 132 7.21 -2.42 10.10
C GLU A 132 7.02 -0.90 10.08
N ALA A 133 6.07 -0.39 10.87
CA ALA A 133 5.71 1.03 10.92
C ALA A 133 5.29 1.68 9.58
N GLY A 134 5.09 0.91 8.51
CA GLY A 134 4.84 1.47 7.17
C GLY A 134 6.10 1.91 6.43
N ILE A 135 7.29 1.49 6.91
CA ILE A 135 8.54 1.63 6.19
C ILE A 135 8.55 0.60 5.06
N ASP A 136 8.84 1.04 3.83
CA ASP A 136 8.88 0.17 2.67
C ASP A 136 10.24 0.25 1.98
N THR A 137 10.79 -0.92 1.69
CA THR A 137 12.12 -1.14 1.10
C THR A 137 12.03 -1.56 -0.37
N SER A 138 10.86 -2.05 -0.81
CA SER A 138 10.67 -2.57 -2.17
C SER A 138 10.36 -1.45 -3.15
N ASN A 139 10.77 -1.60 -4.41
CA ASN A 139 10.62 -0.57 -5.45
C ASN A 139 11.26 0.77 -5.05
N ILE A 140 12.38 0.71 -4.33
CA ILE A 140 13.23 1.85 -4.00
C ILE A 140 14.67 1.32 -4.11
N PRO A 141 15.61 2.08 -4.70
CA PRO A 141 16.94 1.56 -4.98
C PRO A 141 17.88 1.65 -3.78
N TYR A 142 19.04 1.00 -3.92
CA TYR A 142 20.11 1.00 -2.93
C TYR A 142 19.61 0.49 -1.55
N THR A 143 20.07 1.14 -0.49
CA THR A 143 19.65 0.94 0.90
C THR A 143 18.56 1.95 1.31
N TYR A 144 17.92 2.61 0.34
CA TYR A 144 16.87 3.58 0.66
C TYR A 144 15.55 2.90 1.01
N VAL A 145 14.83 3.53 1.93
CA VAL A 145 13.47 3.17 2.32
C VAL A 145 12.55 4.38 2.25
N SER A 146 11.28 4.18 1.91
CA SER A 146 10.27 5.22 2.08
C SER A 146 9.72 5.19 3.49
N LEU A 147 9.60 6.38 4.09
CA LEU A 147 8.99 6.53 5.41
C LEU A 147 7.47 6.72 5.29
N PRO A 148 6.70 6.34 6.33
CA PRO A 148 5.26 6.57 6.35
C PRO A 148 4.92 8.06 6.31
N LEU A 149 3.83 8.41 5.64
CA LEU A 149 3.25 9.75 5.71
C LEU A 149 2.49 9.89 7.03
N THR A 150 2.91 10.82 7.88
CA THR A 150 2.34 11.02 9.22
C THR A 150 1.33 12.16 9.30
N LYS A 151 1.46 13.17 8.42
CA LYS A 151 0.58 14.34 8.42
C LYS A 151 -0.70 14.07 7.63
N CYS A 152 -1.82 13.95 8.35
CA CYS A 152 -3.13 13.73 7.73
C CYS A 152 -3.60 14.88 6.81
N SER A 153 -3.03 16.08 6.92
CA SER A 153 -3.38 17.22 6.04
C SER A 153 -2.97 17.00 4.58
N ILE A 154 -1.97 16.15 4.32
CA ILE A 154 -1.41 15.89 2.99
C ILE A 154 -2.51 15.49 1.99
N VAL A 155 -3.45 14.64 2.40
CA VAL A 155 -4.52 14.18 1.49
C VAL A 155 -5.50 15.31 1.12
N GLU A 156 -5.74 16.26 2.04
CA GLU A 156 -6.61 17.40 1.78
C GLU A 156 -5.92 18.45 0.91
N GLU A 157 -4.63 18.72 1.17
CA GLU A 157 -3.80 19.60 0.34
C GLU A 157 -3.70 19.05 -1.09
N LEU A 158 -3.44 17.74 -1.24
CA LEU A 158 -3.38 17.08 -2.53
C LEU A 158 -4.73 17.13 -3.25
N ARG A 159 -5.84 16.88 -2.54
CA ARG A 159 -7.19 17.00 -3.12
C ARG A 159 -7.46 18.40 -3.64
N ARG A 160 -7.22 19.44 -2.84
CA ARG A 160 -7.43 20.85 -3.25
C ARG A 160 -6.61 21.21 -4.47
N ALA A 161 -5.35 20.77 -4.50
CA ALA A 161 -4.46 21.03 -5.63
C ALA A 161 -4.95 20.32 -6.92
N LEU A 162 -5.45 19.09 -6.81
CA LEU A 162 -6.03 18.35 -7.93
C LEU A 162 -7.36 18.95 -8.40
N GLU A 163 -8.24 19.36 -7.49
CA GLU A 163 -9.50 20.03 -7.87
C GLU A 163 -9.22 21.33 -8.65
N LYS A 164 -8.22 22.10 -8.21
CA LYS A 164 -7.82 23.34 -8.89
C LYS A 164 -7.30 23.08 -10.30
N CYS A 165 -6.45 22.08 -10.50
CA CYS A 165 -5.84 21.84 -11.81
C CYS A 165 -6.72 21.01 -12.78
N LEU A 166 -7.63 20.19 -12.26
CA LEU A 166 -8.53 19.36 -13.06
C LEU A 166 -9.88 20.03 -13.31
N GLU A 167 -10.24 21.05 -12.53
CA GLU A 167 -11.56 21.70 -12.54
C GLU A 167 -12.69 20.67 -12.33
N LYS A 168 -12.40 19.64 -11.53
CA LYS A 168 -13.34 18.57 -11.16
C LYS A 168 -13.36 18.40 -9.65
N LYS A 169 -14.55 18.15 -9.11
CA LYS A 169 -14.73 17.75 -7.71
C LYS A 169 -14.44 16.27 -7.58
N VAL A 170 -13.37 15.94 -6.87
CA VAL A 170 -12.82 14.58 -6.78
C VAL A 170 -12.57 14.21 -5.33
N SER A 171 -12.47 12.93 -5.05
CA SER A 171 -11.94 12.43 -3.77
C SER A 171 -10.54 11.87 -3.97
N VAL A 172 -9.73 11.90 -2.92
CA VAL A 172 -8.37 11.38 -2.93
C VAL A 172 -8.23 10.33 -1.85
N LEU A 173 -7.63 9.20 -2.22
CA LEU A 173 -7.30 8.12 -1.31
C LEU A 173 -5.80 7.81 -1.43
N ILE A 174 -5.08 7.79 -0.31
CA ILE A 174 -3.69 7.34 -0.26
C ILE A 174 -3.69 5.91 0.28
N VAL A 175 -3.01 5.00 -0.42
CA VAL A 175 -3.02 3.56 -0.13
C VAL A 175 -1.60 3.03 -0.02
N ASP A 176 -1.41 2.16 0.96
CA ASP A 176 -0.23 1.30 1.11
C ASP A 176 -0.60 -0.16 0.81
N SER A 177 0.40 -0.93 0.37
CA SER A 177 0.24 -2.34 -0.04
C SER A 177 0.28 -3.32 1.13
N ASP A 178 0.64 -2.84 2.32
CA ASP A 178 0.49 -3.59 3.56
C ASP A 178 -0.98 -3.91 3.86
N ARG A 179 -1.22 -4.80 4.82
CA ARG A 179 -2.53 -5.43 4.98
C ARG A 179 -3.26 -4.93 6.22
N VAL A 180 -4.47 -4.43 6.00
CA VAL A 180 -5.53 -4.39 7.01
C VAL A 180 -6.24 -5.74 7.04
N TYR A 181 -6.51 -6.23 8.24
CA TYR A 181 -7.27 -7.46 8.48
C TYR A 181 -8.69 -7.10 8.89
N VAL A 182 -9.63 -7.34 7.98
CA VAL A 182 -11.02 -6.93 8.14
C VAL A 182 -11.84 -8.11 8.65
N HIS A 183 -12.56 -7.92 9.76
CA HIS A 183 -13.44 -8.94 10.29
C HIS A 183 -14.63 -9.15 9.34
N ARG A 184 -14.95 -10.42 9.04
CA ARG A 184 -16.03 -10.75 8.08
C ARG A 184 -17.40 -10.26 8.52
N ARG A 185 -17.76 -10.49 9.80
CA ARG A 185 -19.09 -10.19 10.36
C ARG A 185 -19.18 -8.87 11.15
N LEU A 186 -18.17 -8.54 11.94
CA LEU A 186 -18.16 -7.36 12.82
C LEU A 186 -17.63 -6.12 12.10
N ASN A 187 -18.00 -4.92 12.57
CA ASN A 187 -17.44 -3.66 12.10
C ASN A 187 -16.06 -3.39 12.73
N LEU A 188 -15.15 -4.35 12.56
CA LEU A 188 -13.80 -4.33 13.11
C LEU A 188 -12.79 -4.51 11.98
N ALA A 189 -11.80 -3.64 11.93
CA ALA A 189 -10.67 -3.74 11.02
C ALA A 189 -9.37 -3.42 11.78
N LEU A 190 -8.41 -4.33 11.67
CA LEU A 190 -7.12 -4.25 12.35
C LEU A 190 -6.06 -3.84 11.33
N ALA A 191 -5.54 -2.63 11.47
CA ALA A 191 -4.40 -2.17 10.69
C ALA A 191 -3.09 -2.67 11.30
N SER A 192 -2.12 -2.98 10.44
CA SER A 192 -0.75 -3.30 10.85
C SER A 192 0.04 -2.08 11.30
N ARG A 193 -0.41 -0.88 10.95
CA ARG A 193 0.29 0.39 11.14
C ARG A 193 -0.70 1.52 11.45
N GLU A 194 -0.16 2.69 11.79
CA GLU A 194 -0.96 3.89 12.02
C GLU A 194 -1.49 4.46 10.69
N THR A 195 -2.72 4.97 10.73
CA THR A 195 -3.43 5.56 9.59
C THR A 195 -4.25 6.74 10.07
N CYS A 196 -4.61 7.65 9.15
CA CYS A 196 -5.47 8.80 9.45
C CYS A 196 -6.97 8.47 9.40
N LEU A 197 -7.35 7.22 9.11
CA LEU A 197 -8.76 6.82 9.06
C LEU A 197 -9.27 6.46 10.45
N LYS A 198 -10.44 7.01 10.76
CA LYS A 198 -11.21 6.61 11.94
C LYS A 198 -11.67 5.15 11.81
N HIS A 199 -11.79 4.46 12.93
CA HIS A 199 -12.26 3.07 13.03
C HIS A 199 -11.30 1.97 12.54
N LEU A 200 -10.10 2.30 12.05
CA LEU A 200 -9.00 1.35 11.91
C LEU A 200 -8.24 1.25 13.24
N ARG A 201 -8.25 0.08 13.87
CA ARG A 201 -7.54 -0.14 15.14
C ARG A 201 -6.14 -0.69 14.84
N ASN A 202 -5.11 -0.11 15.46
CA ASN A 202 -3.73 -0.56 15.33
C ASN A 202 -3.18 -1.00 16.69
N TYR A 203 -2.81 -2.28 16.79
CA TYR A 203 -2.13 -2.87 17.95
C TYR A 203 -0.76 -3.44 17.56
N GLY A 204 -0.16 -2.94 16.47
CA GLY A 204 1.15 -3.35 15.95
C GLY A 204 1.23 -4.84 15.61
N ALA A 205 2.22 -5.53 16.16
CA ALA A 205 2.43 -6.96 15.94
C ALA A 205 1.20 -7.82 16.29
N LEU A 206 0.40 -7.43 17.28
CA LEU A 206 -0.82 -8.15 17.65
C LEU A 206 -1.87 -8.11 16.54
N SER A 207 -2.09 -6.93 15.92
CA SER A 207 -2.98 -6.81 14.74
C SER A 207 -2.56 -7.77 13.63
N TYR A 208 -1.25 -7.83 13.36
CA TYR A 208 -0.68 -8.69 12.33
C TYR A 208 -0.88 -10.18 12.65
N ILE A 209 -0.51 -10.61 13.87
CA ILE A 209 -0.61 -12.00 14.31
C ILE A 209 -2.07 -12.45 14.28
N LEU A 210 -2.98 -11.70 14.94
CA LEU A 210 -4.41 -12.06 15.00
C LEU A 210 -5.01 -12.17 13.59
N GLY A 211 -4.77 -11.18 12.74
CA GLY A 211 -5.28 -11.16 11.37
C GLY A 211 -4.76 -12.31 10.51
N ARG A 212 -3.49 -12.69 10.68
CA ARG A 212 -2.86 -13.79 9.93
C ARG A 212 -3.22 -15.17 10.44
N THR A 213 -3.39 -15.34 11.75
CA THR A 213 -3.75 -16.61 12.38
C THR A 213 -5.21 -16.98 12.07
N PHE A 214 -6.12 -16.01 12.26
CA PHE A 214 -7.57 -16.22 12.15
C PHE A 214 -8.15 -15.85 10.77
N ARG A 215 -7.59 -16.40 9.67
CA ARG A 215 -8.01 -16.09 8.28
C ARG A 215 -9.46 -16.47 7.92
N ASN A 216 -10.05 -17.37 8.69
CA ASN A 216 -11.46 -17.73 8.54
C ASN A 216 -12.35 -16.56 9.03
N THR A 217 -11.87 -15.80 10.01
CA THR A 217 -12.58 -14.66 10.62
C THR A 217 -12.20 -13.33 9.99
N PHE A 218 -10.92 -13.14 9.66
CA PHE A 218 -10.37 -11.95 9.05
C PHE A 218 -9.94 -12.19 7.60
N TYR A 219 -10.22 -11.23 6.72
CA TYR A 219 -9.68 -11.25 5.36
C TYR A 219 -8.80 -10.02 5.11
N PRO A 220 -7.71 -10.16 4.34
CA PRO A 220 -6.79 -9.06 4.09
C PRO A 220 -7.33 -8.10 3.01
N ARG A 221 -7.06 -6.82 3.18
CA ARG A 221 -7.24 -5.74 2.21
C ARG A 221 -6.02 -4.81 2.23
N ALA A 222 -5.72 -4.17 1.10
CA ALA A 222 -4.75 -3.08 1.08
C ALA A 222 -5.15 -1.96 2.06
N THR A 223 -4.17 -1.30 2.68
CA THR A 223 -4.41 -0.31 3.72
C THR A 223 -4.75 1.05 3.11
N PRO A 224 -5.97 1.58 3.29
CA PRO A 224 -6.19 3.01 3.11
C PRO A 224 -5.44 3.73 4.25
N VAL A 225 -4.54 4.65 3.90
CA VAL A 225 -3.71 5.39 4.86
C VAL A 225 -4.34 6.72 5.19
N MET A 226 -4.81 7.43 4.16
CA MET A 226 -5.47 8.73 4.28
C MET A 226 -6.57 8.86 3.23
N TYR A 227 -7.63 9.58 3.57
CA TYR A 227 -8.75 9.83 2.66
C TYR A 227 -9.28 11.25 2.83
N SER A 228 -9.58 11.91 1.72
CA SER A 228 -10.36 13.14 1.71
C SER A 228 -11.32 13.20 0.52
N GLY A 229 -12.54 13.69 0.75
CA GLY A 229 -13.55 13.88 -0.28
C GLY A 229 -14.95 13.58 0.24
N ILE A 230 -15.78 12.99 -0.62
CA ILE A 230 -17.16 12.65 -0.25
C ILE A 230 -17.19 11.65 0.91
N LYS A 231 -18.22 11.69 1.75
CA LYS A 231 -18.35 10.76 2.87
C LYS A 231 -18.58 9.34 2.34
N ILE A 232 -17.67 8.42 2.68
CA ILE A 232 -17.73 7.01 2.29
C ILE A 232 -17.52 6.15 3.53
N ASP A 233 -18.19 5.00 3.59
CA ASP A 233 -17.99 4.04 4.67
C ASP A 233 -16.64 3.30 4.57
N LEU A 234 -16.14 2.82 5.71
CA LEU A 234 -14.83 2.17 5.77
C LEU A 234 -14.76 0.90 4.89
N ARG A 235 -15.84 0.13 4.78
CA ARG A 235 -15.84 -1.11 3.97
C ARG A 235 -15.67 -0.78 2.50
N LEU A 236 -16.36 0.24 2.01
CA LEU A 236 -16.20 0.67 0.63
C LEU A 236 -14.77 1.23 0.37
N LEU A 237 -14.20 1.99 1.31
CA LEU A 237 -12.82 2.49 1.19
C LEU A 237 -11.80 1.33 1.13
N LEU A 238 -11.96 0.29 1.94
CA LEU A 238 -11.12 -0.91 1.92
C LEU A 238 -11.22 -1.66 0.59
N GLU A 239 -12.41 -1.71 0.00
CA GLU A 239 -12.61 -2.33 -1.31
C GLU A 239 -12.00 -1.50 -2.44
N VAL A 240 -12.14 -0.17 -2.40
CA VAL A 240 -11.47 0.75 -3.35
C VAL A 240 -9.95 0.63 -3.24
N ALA A 241 -9.41 0.60 -2.02
CA ALA A 241 -7.97 0.44 -1.79
C ALA A 241 -7.44 -0.87 -2.39
N GLU A 242 -8.12 -1.99 -2.14
CA GLU A 242 -7.72 -3.31 -2.65
C GLU A 242 -7.81 -3.40 -4.18
N ILE A 243 -8.88 -2.86 -4.78
CA ILE A 243 -9.03 -2.86 -6.24
C ILE A 243 -7.93 -2.00 -6.88
N ALA A 244 -7.63 -0.84 -6.30
CA ALA A 244 -6.58 0.05 -6.80
C ALA A 244 -5.18 -0.58 -6.67
N ASP A 245 -4.87 -1.20 -5.54
CA ASP A 245 -3.61 -1.93 -5.32
C ASP A 245 -3.43 -3.04 -6.38
N ARG A 246 -4.47 -3.83 -6.64
CA ARG A 246 -4.46 -4.84 -7.71
C ARG A 246 -4.26 -4.26 -9.11
N ALA A 247 -4.91 -3.13 -9.39
CA ALA A 247 -4.82 -2.49 -10.71
C ALA A 247 -3.42 -1.93 -11.00
N ARG A 248 -2.77 -1.39 -9.95
CA ARG A 248 -1.39 -0.90 -9.96
C ARG A 248 -0.38 -2.01 -10.26
N GLY A 249 -0.57 -3.18 -9.64
CA GLY A 249 0.38 -4.29 -9.74
C GLY A 249 1.59 -4.11 -8.80
N VAL A 250 2.63 -4.90 -9.03
CA VAL A 250 3.75 -5.07 -8.07
C VAL A 250 5.01 -4.27 -8.41
N GLY A 251 5.02 -3.53 -9.52
CA GLY A 251 6.22 -2.85 -10.02
C GLY A 251 7.34 -3.84 -10.37
N ALA A 252 8.53 -3.64 -9.79
CA ALA A 252 9.69 -4.51 -9.94
C ALA A 252 9.57 -5.82 -9.14
N GLY A 253 8.69 -5.88 -8.15
CA GLY A 253 8.52 -7.05 -7.28
C GLY A 253 7.79 -6.70 -5.98
N ARG A 254 7.23 -7.72 -5.31
CA ARG A 254 6.55 -7.55 -4.01
C ARG A 254 7.50 -7.38 -2.84
N THR A 255 8.74 -7.82 -3.01
CA THR A 255 9.79 -7.80 -1.99
C THR A 255 11.07 -7.28 -2.61
N VAL A 256 12.02 -6.87 -1.77
CA VAL A 256 13.37 -6.49 -2.23
C VAL A 256 14.06 -7.61 -3.00
N PHE A 257 13.80 -8.87 -2.67
CA PHE A 257 14.37 -10.03 -3.37
C PHE A 257 13.74 -10.25 -4.74
N GLU A 258 12.42 -10.12 -4.85
CA GLU A 258 11.76 -10.18 -6.16
C GLU A 258 12.26 -9.06 -7.07
N MET A 259 12.41 -7.86 -6.52
CA MET A 259 12.98 -6.69 -7.22
C MET A 259 14.42 -6.95 -7.68
N ALA A 260 15.30 -7.40 -6.78
CA ALA A 260 16.70 -7.68 -7.08
C ALA A 260 16.85 -8.79 -8.14
N ARG A 261 16.13 -9.91 -7.96
CA ARG A 261 16.10 -11.02 -8.94
C ARG A 261 15.62 -10.59 -10.31
N ARG A 262 14.66 -9.67 -10.40
CA ARG A 262 14.16 -9.16 -11.68
C ARG A 262 15.25 -8.47 -12.50
N PHE A 263 16.20 -7.81 -11.84
CA PHE A 263 17.31 -7.11 -12.48
C PHE A 263 18.60 -7.92 -12.51
N GLY A 264 18.62 -9.12 -11.91
CA GLY A 264 19.80 -9.98 -11.87
C GLY A 264 20.93 -9.44 -10.98
N VAL A 265 20.59 -8.65 -9.96
CA VAL A 265 21.56 -8.00 -9.05
C VAL A 265 21.23 -8.31 -7.58
N SER A 266 22.11 -7.91 -6.66
CA SER A 266 21.88 -8.00 -5.22
C SER A 266 20.90 -6.91 -4.74
N VAL A 267 20.31 -7.07 -3.55
CA VAL A 267 19.29 -6.15 -3.01
C VAL A 267 19.75 -4.69 -3.00
N GLY A 268 20.98 -4.43 -2.53
CA GLY A 268 21.53 -3.07 -2.45
C GLY A 268 22.07 -2.50 -3.76
N GLU A 269 22.04 -3.26 -4.86
CA GLU A 269 22.61 -2.87 -6.16
C GLU A 269 21.55 -2.38 -7.15
N VAL A 270 20.26 -2.47 -6.80
CA VAL A 270 19.18 -1.94 -7.62
C VAL A 270 19.29 -0.43 -7.70
N THR A 271 19.30 0.15 -8.90
CA THR A 271 19.47 1.60 -9.12
C THR A 271 18.17 2.30 -9.54
N TRP A 272 18.19 3.63 -9.55
CA TRP A 272 17.08 4.43 -10.08
C TRP A 272 16.84 4.18 -11.58
N GLU A 273 17.90 3.92 -12.33
CA GLU A 273 17.88 3.67 -13.78
C GLU A 273 17.19 2.33 -14.06
N MET A 274 17.53 1.29 -13.29
CA MET A 274 16.84 -0.01 -13.34
C MET A 274 15.34 0.15 -13.05
N LEU A 275 14.99 0.85 -11.97
CA LEU A 275 13.59 1.09 -11.62
C LEU A 275 12.87 1.98 -12.66
N SER A 276 13.57 2.90 -13.31
CA SER A 276 13.01 3.75 -14.37
C SER A 276 12.72 2.98 -15.66
N SER A 277 13.35 1.82 -15.87
CA SER A 277 13.12 0.96 -17.04
C SER A 277 11.75 0.24 -17.01
N ILE A 278 11.12 0.13 -15.83
CA ILE A 278 9.84 -0.56 -15.68
C ILE A 278 8.65 0.41 -15.67
N PRO A 279 7.46 -0.02 -16.14
CA PRO A 279 6.25 0.81 -16.05
C PRO A 279 5.90 1.15 -14.59
N HIS A 280 5.70 2.45 -14.32
CA HIS A 280 5.31 2.96 -13.01
C HIS A 280 3.83 3.39 -13.00
N TYR A 281 3.06 2.94 -11.98
CA TYR A 281 1.62 3.20 -11.85
C TYR A 281 1.26 3.75 -10.44
N PRO A 282 1.79 4.91 -10.05
CA PRO A 282 1.57 5.43 -8.70
C PRO A 282 0.12 5.86 -8.47
N ILE A 283 -0.65 6.06 -9.54
CA ILE A 283 -2.00 6.61 -9.52
C ILE A 283 -3.00 5.63 -10.16
N VAL A 284 -4.18 5.52 -9.57
CA VAL A 284 -5.31 4.78 -10.10
C VAL A 284 -6.57 5.63 -10.01
N ILE A 285 -7.28 5.81 -11.11
CA ILE A 285 -8.60 6.44 -11.12
C ILE A 285 -9.63 5.36 -10.83
N VAL A 286 -10.45 5.55 -9.80
CA VAL A 286 -11.54 4.64 -9.47
C VAL A 286 -12.88 5.30 -9.76
N LYS A 287 -13.66 4.65 -10.63
CA LYS A 287 -14.96 5.11 -11.11
C LYS A 287 -16.08 4.19 -10.61
N PHE A 288 -17.22 4.77 -10.29
CA PHE A 288 -18.45 4.07 -9.92
C PHE A 288 -19.46 4.16 -11.06
N ILE A 289 -19.77 3.03 -11.70
CA ILE A 289 -20.74 2.97 -12.78
C ILE A 289 -22.00 2.30 -12.26
N ARG A 290 -23.11 3.02 -12.25
CA ARG A 290 -24.43 2.45 -11.92
C ARG A 290 -24.86 1.55 -13.07
N LYS A 291 -25.23 0.29 -12.79
CA LYS A 291 -25.94 -0.51 -13.78
C LYS A 291 -27.37 -0.01 -13.87
N GLU A 292 -27.80 0.39 -15.05
CA GLU A 292 -29.24 0.52 -15.30
C GLU A 292 -29.89 -0.86 -15.21
N PRO A 293 -31.07 -0.99 -14.58
CA PRO A 293 -31.84 -2.22 -14.65
C PRO A 293 -32.18 -2.45 -16.12
N HIS A 294 -31.94 -3.67 -16.61
CA HIS A 294 -32.28 -4.09 -17.95
C HIS A 294 -33.79 -3.88 -18.13
N ARG A 295 -34.21 -2.84 -18.86
CA ARG A 295 -35.60 -2.72 -19.31
C ARG A 295 -35.85 -3.93 -20.21
N ARG A 296 -36.57 -4.94 -19.71
CA ARG A 296 -37.24 -5.91 -20.58
C ARG A 296 -38.21 -5.10 -21.42
N ASN A 297 -37.86 -4.86 -22.68
CA ASN A 297 -38.83 -4.49 -23.70
C ASN A 297 -39.79 -5.68 -23.85
N ASN A 298 -40.80 -5.75 -22.99
CA ASN A 298 -42.04 -6.41 -23.35
C ASN A 298 -42.70 -5.48 -24.36
N ALA A 299 -42.23 -5.57 -25.60
CA ALA A 299 -42.99 -5.10 -26.75
C ALA A 299 -44.32 -5.84 -26.69
N VAL A 300 -45.35 -5.09 -26.32
CA VAL A 300 -46.75 -5.40 -26.56
C VAL A 300 -46.84 -5.78 -28.03
N LYS A 301 -47.00 -7.07 -28.32
CA LYS A 301 -47.56 -7.51 -29.61
C LYS A 301 -49.03 -7.10 -29.58
N SER A 302 -49.30 -5.86 -29.94
CA SER A 302 -50.54 -5.52 -30.60
C SER A 302 -50.37 -5.93 -32.06
N ARG A 303 -51.17 -6.89 -32.52
CA ARG A 303 -51.80 -6.92 -33.85
C ARG A 303 -52.57 -8.22 -34.07
N CYS A 304 -53.86 -7.98 -34.35
CA CYS A 304 -54.82 -8.74 -35.15
C CYS A 304 -55.30 -10.08 -34.58
#